data_AF-A0A512M8N0-F1
#
_entry.id   AF-A0A512M8N0-F1
#
_cell.length_a   1.000
_cell.length_b   1.000
_cell.length_c   1.000
_cell.angle_alpha   90.00
_cell.angle_beta   90.00
_cell.angle_gamma   90.00
#
_symmetry.space_group_name_H-M   'P 1'
#
loop_
_entity.id
_entity.type
_entity.pdbx_description
1 polymer ?
#
loop_
_entity_poly.entity_id
_entity_poly.type
_entity_poly.pdbx_seq_one_letter_code
_entity_poly.pdbx_strand_id
1 'polypeptide(L)'
;MTNTLDQMTTTVVTSPESEPTTISVSALKHDATVQNQHPIETEQSREATTLPTVAPTETLPTTVGPGGLSALNAEEKARLAEQENIIEKAMDGFREMGAALAAICRGGLFRATHHTFAEYVTARFGFSRQRAYQLMAASEYHSTLASQNSNILKLTSERATRELMKVPNDRVAEVLEEVIEGGEPTAERIIEAREKIVPKVQKKNSKAKKKVIAVKSAIKAAETWSTFLTDCTLTELPKDQRKDLVTATKNAVSVLKKLAPAA
;
A
#
# COMPACT_ATOMS: atom_id res chain seq x y z
N MET A 1 -2.89 -94.24 17.07
CA MET A 1 -4.06 -94.79 16.36
C MET A 1 -4.21 -93.93 15.10
N THR A 2 -3.51 -94.30 14.00
CA THR A 2 -4.08 -94.90 12.76
C THR A 2 -5.12 -93.98 12.10
N ASN A 3 -5.13 -93.65 10.80
CA ASN A 3 -4.35 -93.90 9.58
C ASN A 3 -5.07 -93.02 8.49
N THR A 4 -4.44 -92.44 7.45
CA THR A 4 -4.53 -92.85 6.02
C THR A 4 -4.62 -91.56 5.16
N LEU A 5 -3.62 -91.17 4.35
CA LEU A 5 -3.39 -91.40 2.89
C LEU A 5 -4.37 -90.59 1.99
N ASP A 6 -3.96 -89.70 1.07
CA ASP A 6 -3.16 -89.84 -0.18
C ASP A 6 -2.40 -88.51 -0.49
N GLN A 7 -1.14 -88.47 -0.97
CA GLN A 7 -0.61 -88.65 -2.37
C GLN A 7 -1.27 -87.67 -3.37
N MET A 8 -0.63 -86.89 -4.27
CA MET A 8 0.72 -86.79 -4.82
C MET A 8 0.86 -85.48 -5.67
N THR A 9 2.08 -84.91 -5.70
CA THR A 9 2.79 -84.16 -6.78
C THR A 9 2.31 -82.83 -7.42
N THR A 10 3.17 -81.80 -7.24
CA THR A 10 3.92 -81.02 -8.25
C THR A 10 3.19 -80.13 -9.28
N THR A 11 3.43 -78.80 -9.23
CA THR A 11 4.22 -78.04 -10.24
C THR A 11 4.51 -76.61 -9.75
N VAL A 12 5.76 -76.20 -10.00
CA VAL A 12 6.48 -74.98 -9.67
C VAL A 12 6.12 -73.82 -10.60
N VAL A 13 5.98 -72.59 -10.07
CA VAL A 13 6.66 -71.38 -10.60
C VAL A 13 6.97 -70.44 -9.45
N THR A 14 8.27 -70.22 -9.27
CA THR A 14 8.98 -69.37 -8.30
C THR A 14 9.46 -68.11 -9.03
N SER A 15 9.31 -66.92 -8.42
CA SER A 15 10.38 -65.89 -8.29
C SER A 15 9.84 -64.50 -7.93
N PRO A 16 10.67 -63.64 -7.28
CA PRO A 16 10.25 -63.01 -6.04
C PRO A 16 10.39 -61.47 -6.02
N GLU A 17 9.79 -60.95 -4.96
CA GLU A 17 10.01 -59.68 -4.27
C GLU A 17 11.48 -59.52 -3.81
N SER A 18 12.03 -58.30 -3.88
CA SER A 18 13.25 -57.94 -3.15
C SER A 18 13.32 -56.44 -2.84
N GLU A 19 13.48 -56.19 -1.54
CA GLU A 19 13.70 -54.94 -0.81
C GLU A 19 15.15 -54.36 -0.95
N PRO A 20 15.48 -53.20 -0.33
CA PRO A 20 16.58 -52.30 -0.69
C PRO A 20 17.89 -52.54 0.09
N THR A 21 19.04 -52.09 -0.43
CA THR A 21 20.29 -51.98 0.37
C THR A 21 21.27 -50.91 -0.14
N THR A 22 21.68 -50.08 0.82
CA THR A 22 22.86 -49.22 1.02
C THR A 22 24.19 -49.67 0.36
N ILE A 23 25.10 -48.74 0.02
CA ILE A 23 26.53 -48.69 0.48
C ILE A 23 27.31 -47.46 -0.06
N SER A 24 28.09 -46.93 0.88
CA SER A 24 29.13 -45.89 0.98
C SER A 24 30.38 -45.86 0.07
N VAL A 25 30.86 -44.61 -0.13
CA VAL A 25 32.23 -44.00 -0.26
C VAL A 25 33.38 -44.66 -1.04
N SER A 26 34.04 -43.89 -1.93
CA SER A 26 35.47 -43.47 -1.84
C SER A 26 35.96 -42.64 -3.06
N ALA A 27 36.93 -41.75 -2.81
CA ALA A 27 37.52 -40.75 -3.69
C ALA A 27 38.54 -41.30 -4.71
N LEU A 28 38.78 -40.57 -5.82
CA LEU A 28 40.09 -40.54 -6.52
C LEU A 28 40.22 -39.23 -7.34
N LYS A 29 41.36 -38.55 -7.20
CA LYS A 29 41.84 -37.39 -7.98
C LYS A 29 42.48 -37.86 -9.29
N HIS A 30 42.43 -37.04 -10.36
CA HIS A 30 43.48 -36.71 -11.35
C HIS A 30 42.90 -35.58 -12.25
N ASP A 31 43.43 -34.35 -12.30
CA ASP A 31 44.68 -33.81 -12.87
C ASP A 31 44.71 -33.69 -14.41
N ALA A 32 45.12 -32.50 -14.86
CA ALA A 32 45.73 -32.11 -16.14
C ALA A 32 44.94 -32.09 -17.50
N THR A 33 44.80 -30.85 -18.02
CA THR A 33 45.45 -30.36 -19.27
C THR A 33 44.81 -30.52 -20.67
N VAL A 34 44.35 -29.36 -21.19
CA VAL A 34 44.65 -28.68 -22.50
C VAL A 34 44.45 -29.43 -23.83
N GLN A 35 43.65 -28.85 -24.74
CA GLN A 35 44.04 -28.21 -26.04
C GLN A 35 42.75 -27.87 -26.83
N ASN A 36 42.44 -26.60 -27.12
CA ASN A 36 42.75 -25.82 -28.36
C ASN A 36 42.03 -26.38 -29.61
N GLN A 37 41.46 -25.62 -30.56
CA GLN A 37 41.62 -24.26 -31.10
C GLN A 37 40.42 -24.02 -32.08
N HIS A 38 39.74 -22.85 -32.11
CA HIS A 38 39.91 -21.65 -33.00
C HIS A 38 39.41 -21.79 -34.47
N PRO A 39 39.13 -20.71 -35.26
CA PRO A 39 39.49 -19.26 -35.14
C PRO A 39 38.33 -18.23 -35.39
N ILE A 40 38.31 -16.99 -34.82
CA ILE A 40 38.83 -15.63 -35.25
C ILE A 40 38.53 -15.24 -36.72
N GLU A 41 37.93 -14.07 -37.06
CA GLU A 41 38.46 -12.66 -37.18
C GLU A 41 37.26 -11.66 -37.17
N THR A 42 37.21 -10.52 -36.45
CA THR A 42 38.01 -9.26 -36.32
C THR A 42 37.91 -8.28 -37.50
N GLU A 43 37.26 -7.12 -37.29
CA GLU A 43 37.71 -5.72 -37.51
C GLU A 43 36.50 -4.76 -37.56
N GLN A 44 36.33 -3.88 -36.56
CA GLN A 44 36.74 -2.46 -36.51
C GLN A 44 36.12 -1.53 -37.56
N SER A 45 35.28 -0.59 -37.12
CA SER A 45 35.32 0.83 -37.52
C SER A 45 34.48 1.69 -36.58
N ARG A 46 35.08 2.80 -36.14
CA ARG A 46 34.49 3.90 -35.36
C ARG A 46 33.86 4.89 -36.33
N GLU A 47 32.68 5.44 -36.01
CA GLU A 47 32.32 6.79 -36.44
C GLU A 47 31.34 7.44 -35.45
N ALA A 48 31.60 8.71 -35.16
CA ALA A 48 30.90 9.56 -34.21
C ALA A 48 29.67 10.25 -34.85
N THR A 49 28.91 11.01 -34.04
CA THR A 49 27.81 11.95 -34.43
C THR A 49 26.46 11.23 -34.52
N THR A 50 25.38 11.49 -33.78
CA THR A 50 24.86 12.69 -33.09
C THR A 50 23.78 12.28 -32.09
N LEU A 51 23.70 13.00 -30.97
CA LEU A 51 22.55 13.05 -30.07
C LEU A 51 21.32 13.59 -30.81
N PRO A 52 20.12 12.99 -30.65
CA PRO A 52 18.89 13.74 -30.65
C PRO A 52 18.45 13.95 -29.20
N THR A 53 18.70 15.16 -28.73
CA THR A 53 17.92 15.84 -27.70
C THR A 53 16.43 15.73 -28.05
N VAL A 54 15.66 15.04 -27.21
CA VAL A 54 14.21 15.26 -27.12
C VAL A 54 13.90 15.61 -25.68
N ALA A 55 13.59 16.89 -25.50
CA ALA A 55 13.16 17.49 -24.26
C ALA A 55 11.88 16.81 -23.71
N PRO A 56 11.70 16.79 -22.38
CA PRO A 56 10.53 16.24 -21.75
C PRO A 56 9.33 17.14 -22.02
N THR A 57 8.41 16.69 -22.87
CA THR A 57 7.07 17.29 -22.91
C THR A 57 6.25 16.65 -21.81
N GLU A 58 6.35 17.22 -20.61
CA GLU A 58 5.30 17.09 -19.61
C GLU A 58 4.04 17.77 -20.15
N THR A 59 3.15 16.98 -20.75
CA THR A 59 1.74 17.34 -20.81
C THR A 59 0.96 16.22 -20.16
N LEU A 60 0.64 16.42 -18.88
CA LEU A 60 -0.44 15.72 -18.21
C LEU A 60 -1.76 16.06 -18.94
N PRO A 61 -2.49 15.12 -19.55
CA PRO A 61 -3.87 15.35 -19.88
C PRO A 61 -4.68 15.27 -18.58
N THR A 62 -4.82 16.43 -17.92
CA THR A 62 -5.94 16.69 -17.01
C THR A 62 -7.20 16.76 -17.88
N THR A 63 -7.93 15.66 -18.00
CA THR A 63 -9.36 15.64 -18.37
C THR A 63 -9.96 14.38 -17.79
N VAL A 64 -10.35 14.45 -16.52
CA VAL A 64 -11.31 13.49 -15.95
C VAL A 64 -12.69 14.07 -16.24
N GLY A 65 -13.21 13.77 -17.43
CA GLY A 65 -14.63 13.94 -17.74
C GLY A 65 -15.43 12.80 -17.10
N PRO A 66 -16.66 13.04 -16.60
CA PRO A 66 -17.44 11.99 -15.99
C PRO A 66 -18.04 11.07 -17.07
N GLY A 67 -17.83 9.76 -16.93
CA GLY A 67 -18.74 8.73 -17.44
C GLY A 67 -18.52 8.25 -18.88
N GLY A 68 -17.53 7.40 -19.10
CA GLY A 68 -17.45 6.54 -20.28
C GLY A 68 -16.30 5.54 -20.20
N LEU A 69 -16.53 4.28 -20.60
CA LEU A 69 -15.43 3.38 -20.93
C LEU A 69 -14.68 4.01 -22.11
N SER A 70 -13.37 4.17 -21.97
CA SER A 70 -12.56 4.84 -22.98
C SER A 70 -11.61 3.83 -23.62
N ALA A 71 -11.58 3.81 -24.95
CA ALA A 71 -10.74 2.90 -25.70
C ALA A 71 -9.27 3.21 -25.43
N LEU A 72 -8.51 2.19 -25.02
CA LEU A 72 -7.06 2.28 -24.91
C LEU A 72 -6.42 2.28 -26.30
N ASN A 73 -5.34 3.03 -26.47
CA ASN A 73 -4.50 2.93 -27.66
C ASN A 73 -3.69 1.62 -27.67
N ALA A 74 -2.96 1.34 -28.75
CA ALA A 74 -2.19 0.09 -28.89
C ALA A 74 -1.10 -0.04 -27.80
N GLU A 75 -0.42 1.05 -27.47
CA GLU A 75 0.63 1.07 -26.44
C GLU A 75 0.06 0.81 -25.03
N GLU A 76 -1.06 1.43 -24.70
CA GLU A 76 -1.77 1.26 -23.44
C GLU A 76 -2.31 -0.15 -23.27
N LYS A 77 -2.80 -0.78 -24.34
CA LYS A 77 -3.21 -2.20 -24.33
C LYS A 77 -2.02 -3.12 -24.08
N ALA A 78 -0.88 -2.87 -24.74
CA ALA A 78 0.34 -3.62 -24.52
C ALA A 78 0.83 -3.48 -23.07
N ARG A 79 0.84 -2.24 -22.55
CA ARG A 79 1.17 -1.97 -21.13
C ARG A 79 0.22 -2.68 -20.19
N LEU A 80 -1.09 -2.64 -20.43
CA LEU A 80 -2.07 -3.33 -19.59
C LEU A 80 -1.79 -4.83 -19.54
N ALA A 81 -1.58 -5.46 -20.70
CA ALA A 81 -1.27 -6.89 -20.79
C ALA A 81 0.03 -7.26 -20.07
N GLU A 82 1.06 -6.41 -20.18
CA GLU A 82 2.33 -6.58 -19.46
C GLU A 82 2.13 -6.54 -17.94
N GLN A 83 1.41 -5.54 -17.43
CA GLN A 83 1.16 -5.41 -15.99
C GLN A 83 0.29 -6.56 -15.45
N GLU A 84 -0.70 -7.01 -16.22
CA GLU A 84 -1.52 -8.17 -15.85
C GLU A 84 -0.67 -9.45 -15.74
N ASN A 85 0.25 -9.67 -16.69
CA ASN A 85 1.18 -10.80 -16.66
C ASN A 85 2.13 -10.74 -15.44
N ILE A 86 2.60 -9.55 -15.06
CA ILE A 86 3.39 -9.36 -13.83
C ILE A 86 2.57 -9.75 -12.60
N ILE A 87 1.31 -9.32 -12.51
CA ILE A 87 0.44 -9.64 -11.37
C ILE A 87 0.19 -11.14 -11.26
N GLU A 88 -0.04 -11.81 -12.39
CA GLU A 88 -0.25 -13.27 -12.43
C GLU A 88 0.99 -14.06 -12.02
N LYS A 89 2.19 -13.62 -12.43
CA LYS A 89 3.46 -14.26 -12.05
C LYS A 89 3.88 -13.96 -10.62
N ALA A 90 3.58 -12.76 -10.14
CA ALA A 90 3.96 -12.29 -8.81
C ALA A 90 2.91 -12.61 -7.73
N MET A 91 2.09 -13.67 -7.91
CA MET A 91 1.08 -14.09 -6.93
C MET A 91 1.66 -14.26 -5.51
N ASP A 92 2.90 -14.75 -5.41
CA ASP A 92 3.61 -14.94 -4.15
C ASP A 92 4.38 -13.69 -3.67
N GLY A 93 4.53 -12.67 -4.53
CA GLY A 93 5.37 -11.50 -4.32
C GLY A 93 4.60 -10.17 -4.33
N PHE A 94 4.33 -9.62 -3.14
CA PHE A 94 3.53 -8.38 -3.04
C PHE A 94 4.16 -7.13 -3.68
N ARG A 95 5.50 -7.10 -3.81
CA ARG A 95 6.25 -5.92 -4.28
C ARG A 95 5.96 -5.64 -5.76
N GLU A 96 6.13 -6.65 -6.60
CA GLU A 96 5.88 -6.57 -8.04
C GLU A 96 4.39 -6.43 -8.32
N MET A 97 3.56 -7.21 -7.60
CA MET A 97 2.11 -7.12 -7.71
C MET A 97 1.59 -5.71 -7.37
N GLY A 98 2.04 -5.13 -6.25
CA GLY A 98 1.65 -3.79 -5.84
C GLY A 98 2.11 -2.70 -6.82
N ALA A 99 3.33 -2.84 -7.37
CA ALA A 99 3.86 -1.93 -8.37
C ALA A 99 3.05 -1.97 -9.68
N ALA A 100 2.69 -3.17 -10.15
CA ALA A 100 1.88 -3.35 -11.34
C ALA A 100 0.45 -2.84 -11.16
N LEU A 101 -0.18 -3.11 -10.01
CA LEU A 101 -1.48 -2.53 -9.65
C LEU A 101 -1.42 -1.00 -9.63
N ALA A 102 -0.34 -0.41 -9.11
CA ALA A 102 -0.15 1.03 -9.11
C ALA A 102 0.02 1.58 -10.54
N ALA A 103 0.75 0.89 -11.41
CA ALA A 103 0.91 1.28 -12.81
C ALA A 103 -0.44 1.26 -13.56
N ILE A 104 -1.25 0.22 -13.38
CA ILE A 104 -2.60 0.12 -13.96
C ILE A 104 -3.50 1.25 -13.45
N CYS A 105 -3.50 1.51 -12.14
CA CYS A 105 -4.34 2.53 -11.53
C CYS A 105 -3.94 3.94 -11.98
N ARG A 106 -2.65 4.28 -11.92
CA ARG A 106 -2.12 5.62 -12.29
C ARG A 106 -2.23 5.87 -13.79
N GLY A 107 -2.00 4.85 -14.61
CA GLY A 107 -2.19 4.93 -16.06
C GLY A 107 -3.66 4.89 -16.49
N GLY A 108 -4.59 4.68 -15.56
CA GLY A 108 -6.02 4.56 -15.84
C GLY A 108 -6.33 3.45 -16.84
N LEU A 109 -5.52 2.38 -16.88
CA LEU A 109 -5.60 1.34 -17.91
C LEU A 109 -6.85 0.47 -17.75
N PHE A 110 -7.42 0.43 -16.55
CA PHE A 110 -8.67 -0.28 -16.25
C PHE A 110 -9.90 0.28 -17.02
N ARG A 111 -9.83 1.53 -17.51
CA ARG A 111 -10.94 2.21 -18.20
C ARG A 111 -11.38 1.56 -19.51
N ALA A 112 -10.57 0.62 -20.02
CA ALA A 112 -10.90 -0.17 -21.19
C ALA A 112 -12.16 -1.01 -20.98
N THR A 113 -12.34 -1.52 -19.76
CA THR A 113 -13.34 -2.55 -19.43
C THR A 113 -14.21 -2.18 -18.24
N HIS A 114 -13.72 -1.34 -17.31
CA HIS A 114 -14.42 -1.00 -16.08
C HIS A 114 -14.42 0.50 -15.83
N HIS A 115 -15.46 0.99 -15.15
CA HIS A 115 -15.58 2.41 -14.81
C HIS A 115 -14.69 2.80 -13.63
N THR A 116 -14.48 1.86 -12.72
CA THR A 116 -13.65 2.09 -11.54
C THR A 116 -12.55 1.06 -11.42
N PHE A 117 -11.41 1.48 -10.86
CA PHE A 117 -10.31 0.57 -10.55
C PHE A 117 -10.75 -0.55 -9.59
N ALA A 118 -11.68 -0.25 -8.69
CA ALA A 118 -12.21 -1.22 -7.73
C ALA A 118 -12.93 -2.37 -8.44
N GLU A 119 -13.83 -2.07 -9.38
CA GLU A 119 -14.52 -3.09 -10.20
C GLU A 119 -13.52 -3.93 -10.99
N TYR A 120 -12.55 -3.28 -11.64
CA TYR A 120 -11.52 -3.97 -12.42
C TYR A 120 -10.72 -4.97 -11.60
N VAL A 121 -10.20 -4.55 -10.45
CA VAL A 121 -9.36 -5.42 -9.62
C VAL A 121 -10.16 -6.58 -9.02
N THR A 122 -11.41 -6.34 -8.62
CA THR A 122 -12.29 -7.40 -8.13
C THR A 122 -12.64 -8.39 -9.25
N ALA A 123 -12.96 -7.92 -10.46
CA ALA A 123 -13.33 -8.78 -11.58
C ALA A 123 -12.14 -9.58 -12.14
N ARG A 124 -10.93 -8.98 -12.23
CA ARG A 124 -9.75 -9.62 -12.83
C ARG A 124 -8.98 -10.50 -11.85
N PHE A 125 -8.82 -10.04 -10.61
CA PHE A 125 -7.91 -10.68 -9.65
C PHE A 125 -8.61 -11.16 -8.36
N GLY A 126 -9.91 -10.88 -8.20
CA GLY A 126 -10.65 -11.26 -6.99
C GLY A 126 -10.26 -10.48 -5.73
N PHE A 127 -9.43 -9.43 -5.83
CA PHE A 127 -9.08 -8.63 -4.66
C PHE A 127 -10.16 -7.61 -4.33
N SER A 128 -10.35 -7.37 -3.03
CA SER A 128 -11.12 -6.21 -2.59
C SER A 128 -10.37 -4.92 -2.91
N ARG A 129 -11.12 -3.83 -3.11
CA ARG A 129 -10.56 -2.49 -3.27
C ARG A 129 -9.50 -2.17 -2.21
N GLN A 130 -9.81 -2.45 -0.94
CA GLN A 130 -8.90 -2.19 0.17
C GLN A 130 -7.61 -2.99 0.05
N ARG A 131 -7.69 -4.27 -0.30
CA ARG A 131 -6.51 -5.13 -0.48
C ARG A 131 -5.60 -4.61 -1.59
N ALA A 132 -6.18 -4.18 -2.71
CA ALA A 132 -5.43 -3.61 -3.83
C ALA A 132 -4.61 -2.38 -3.41
N TYR A 133 -5.25 -1.43 -2.71
CA TYR A 133 -4.56 -0.23 -2.23
C TYR A 133 -3.51 -0.54 -1.15
N GLN A 134 -3.73 -1.54 -0.30
CA GLN A 134 -2.70 -1.98 0.66
C GLN A 134 -1.46 -2.52 -0.04
N LEU A 135 -1.63 -3.37 -1.06
CA LEU A 135 -0.52 -3.89 -1.87
C LEU A 135 0.26 -2.76 -2.54
N MET A 136 -0.44 -1.83 -3.18
CA MET A 136 0.16 -0.65 -3.82
C MET A 136 0.97 0.20 -2.82
N ALA A 137 0.37 0.51 -1.67
CA ALA A 137 1.00 1.36 -0.67
C ALA A 137 2.23 0.67 -0.04
N ALA A 138 2.14 -0.63 0.22
CA ALA A 138 3.25 -1.42 0.74
C ALA A 138 4.40 -1.54 -0.27
N SER A 139 4.11 -1.79 -1.56
CA SER A 139 5.15 -1.85 -2.60
C SER A 139 5.84 -0.52 -2.81
N GLU A 140 5.09 0.58 -2.79
CA GLU A 140 5.63 1.93 -2.95
C GLU A 140 6.52 2.29 -1.76
N TYR A 141 6.03 2.10 -0.54
CA TYR A 141 6.80 2.32 0.68
C TYR A 141 8.09 1.49 0.68
N HIS A 142 8.00 0.22 0.29
CA HIS A 142 9.15 -0.66 0.17
C HIS A 142 10.17 -0.15 -0.85
N SER A 143 9.73 0.30 -2.03
CA SER A 143 10.60 0.86 -3.06
C SER A 143 11.30 2.14 -2.57
N THR A 144 10.58 3.03 -1.91
CA THR A 144 11.15 4.27 -1.36
C THR A 144 12.18 3.96 -0.28
N LEU A 145 11.86 3.09 0.67
CA LEU A 145 12.77 2.74 1.75
C LEU A 145 13.98 1.92 1.28
N ALA A 146 13.85 1.10 0.23
CA ALA A 146 14.99 0.30 -0.26
C ALA A 146 16.15 1.17 -0.74
N SER A 147 15.87 2.41 -1.17
CA SER A 147 16.92 3.37 -1.53
C SER A 147 17.68 3.93 -0.32
N GLN A 148 17.08 3.88 0.88
CA GLN A 148 17.61 4.47 2.11
C GLN A 148 18.13 3.41 3.10
N ASN A 149 17.53 2.22 3.09
CA ASN A 149 17.82 1.16 4.04
C ASN A 149 17.66 -0.22 3.38
N SER A 150 18.78 -0.88 3.12
CA SER A 150 18.81 -2.21 2.46
C SER A 150 18.16 -3.32 3.31
N ASN A 151 18.03 -3.13 4.63
CA ASN A 151 17.40 -4.11 5.51
C ASN A 151 15.92 -4.36 5.18
N ILE A 152 15.23 -3.41 4.52
CA ILE A 152 13.86 -3.61 4.07
C ILE A 152 13.73 -4.78 3.09
N LEU A 153 14.80 -5.13 2.34
CA LEU A 153 14.78 -6.24 1.39
C LEU A 153 14.54 -7.60 2.05
N LYS A 154 14.85 -7.73 3.35
CA LYS A 154 14.55 -8.92 4.16
C LYS A 154 13.05 -9.04 4.48
N LEU A 155 12.27 -7.98 4.26
CA LEU A 155 10.85 -7.91 4.54
C LEU A 155 10.04 -8.48 3.38
N THR A 156 9.83 -9.80 3.38
CA THR A 156 9.12 -10.52 2.31
C THR A 156 7.60 -10.44 2.44
N SER A 157 7.09 -10.06 3.60
CA SER A 157 5.64 -10.00 3.88
C SER A 157 5.07 -8.58 3.78
N GLU A 158 4.00 -8.42 2.99
CA GLU A 158 3.23 -7.15 2.94
C GLU A 158 2.70 -6.75 4.32
N ARG A 159 2.26 -7.74 5.10
CA ARG A 159 1.69 -7.49 6.43
C ARG A 159 2.73 -6.84 7.34
N ALA A 160 3.97 -7.32 7.26
CA ALA A 160 5.09 -6.76 8.01
C ALA A 160 5.40 -5.33 7.54
N THR A 161 5.47 -5.09 6.23
CA THR A 161 5.65 -3.74 5.66
C THR A 161 4.57 -2.77 6.12
N ARG A 162 3.31 -3.21 6.16
CA ARG A 162 2.18 -2.37 6.62
C ARG A 162 2.28 -1.99 8.09
N GLU A 163 2.79 -2.87 8.95
CA GLU A 163 3.03 -2.50 10.35
C GLU A 163 4.19 -1.52 10.48
N LEU A 164 5.21 -1.64 9.64
CA LEU A 164 6.35 -0.72 9.59
C LEU A 164 5.94 0.68 9.12
N MET A 165 5.00 0.80 8.18
CA MET A 165 4.45 2.09 7.73
C MET A 165 3.80 2.92 8.86
N LYS A 166 3.47 2.29 10.00
CA LYS A 166 2.92 2.98 11.17
C LYS A 166 4.01 3.55 12.09
N VAL A 167 5.27 3.21 11.84
CA VAL A 167 6.42 3.70 12.58
C VAL A 167 6.78 5.10 12.06
N PRO A 168 7.08 6.06 12.94
CA PRO A 168 7.65 7.35 12.54
C PRO A 168 8.90 7.17 11.67
N ASN A 169 9.02 7.94 10.58
CA ASN A 169 10.10 7.77 9.58
C ASN A 169 11.51 7.83 10.18
N ASP A 170 11.72 8.62 11.23
CA ASP A 170 12.97 8.77 11.98
C ASP A 170 13.36 7.52 12.79
N ARG A 171 12.41 6.62 13.07
CA ARG A 171 12.61 5.40 13.88
C ARG A 171 12.53 4.10 13.08
N VAL A 172 12.25 4.16 11.78
CA VAL A 172 12.11 2.97 10.92
C VAL A 172 13.37 2.12 10.92
N ALA A 173 14.55 2.74 10.85
CA ALA A 173 15.82 2.02 10.84
C ALA A 173 16.07 1.25 12.15
N GLU A 174 15.86 1.91 13.29
CA GLU A 174 15.99 1.30 14.62
C GLU A 174 15.04 0.10 14.79
N VAL A 175 13.78 0.24 14.37
CA VAL A 175 12.80 -0.85 14.44
C VAL A 175 13.19 -2.02 13.54
N LEU A 176 13.67 -1.75 12.31
CA LEU A 176 14.11 -2.81 11.40
C LEU A 176 15.32 -3.57 11.95
N GLU A 177 16.31 -2.88 12.50
CA GLU A 177 17.51 -3.49 13.08
C GLU A 177 17.18 -4.43 14.24
N GLU A 178 16.38 -3.98 15.21
CA GLU A 178 15.93 -4.79 16.35
C GLU A 178 15.17 -6.05 15.88
N VAL A 179 14.31 -5.91 14.87
CA VAL A 179 13.52 -7.03 14.36
C VAL A 179 14.42 -8.07 13.68
N ILE A 180 15.40 -7.63 12.89
CA ILE A 180 16.32 -8.50 12.14
C ILE A 180 17.30 -9.20 13.08
N GLU A 181 17.83 -8.50 14.08
CA GLU A 181 18.69 -9.10 15.11
C GLU A 181 17.92 -10.18 15.89
N GLY A 182 16.62 -9.97 16.09
CA GLY A 182 15.72 -10.92 16.74
C GLY A 182 15.24 -12.10 15.89
N GLY A 183 15.55 -12.15 14.58
CA GLY A 183 15.16 -13.24 13.69
C GLY A 183 14.36 -12.81 12.46
N GLU A 184 13.40 -13.63 12.02
CA GLU A 184 12.63 -13.35 10.81
C GLU A 184 11.70 -12.15 11.01
N PRO A 185 11.69 -11.17 10.08
CA PRO A 185 10.98 -9.93 10.27
C PRO A 185 9.49 -10.08 9.96
N THR A 186 8.75 -10.63 10.93
CA THR A 186 7.30 -10.80 10.88
C THR A 186 6.55 -9.56 11.37
N ALA A 187 5.26 -9.48 11.03
CA ALA A 187 4.41 -8.36 11.43
C ALA A 187 4.27 -8.22 12.95
N GLU A 188 4.21 -9.34 13.68
CA GLU A 188 4.10 -9.36 15.14
C GLU A 188 5.35 -8.79 15.79
N ARG A 189 6.53 -9.17 15.28
CA ARG A 189 7.79 -8.68 15.82
C ARG A 189 8.01 -7.19 15.55
N ILE A 190 7.53 -6.68 14.42
CA ILE A 190 7.52 -5.22 14.15
C ILE A 190 6.59 -4.49 15.12
N ILE A 191 5.45 -5.09 15.47
CA ILE A 191 4.55 -4.50 16.47
C ILE A 191 5.26 -4.41 17.82
N GLU A 192 5.92 -5.50 18.26
CA GLU A 192 6.68 -5.55 19.51
C GLU A 192 7.83 -4.54 19.52
N ALA A 193 8.66 -4.52 18.47
CA ALA A 193 9.78 -3.59 18.35
C ALA A 193 9.30 -2.13 18.29
N ARG A 194 8.21 -1.85 17.57
CA ARG A 194 7.57 -0.52 17.56
C ARG A 194 7.13 -0.10 18.94
N GLU A 195 6.51 -0.98 19.72
CA GLU A 195 6.04 -0.65 21.07
C GLU A 195 7.20 -0.44 22.06
N LYS A 196 8.31 -1.16 21.87
CA LYS A 196 9.55 -0.99 22.65
C LYS A 196 10.26 0.33 22.32
N ILE A 197 10.39 0.68 21.04
CA ILE A 197 11.20 1.82 20.55
C ILE A 197 10.38 3.12 20.51
N VAL A 198 9.11 3.04 20.15
CA VAL A 198 8.19 4.18 20.03
C VAL A 198 7.10 4.02 21.09
N PRO A 199 7.40 4.34 22.37
CA PRO A 199 6.40 4.25 23.42
C PRO A 199 5.22 5.14 23.07
N LYS A 200 4.02 4.55 23.10
CA LYS A 200 2.76 5.25 22.81
C LYS A 200 2.65 6.46 23.75
N VAL A 201 2.79 7.67 23.21
CA VAL A 201 2.41 8.88 23.95
C VAL A 201 0.93 8.75 24.28
N GLN A 202 0.62 8.46 25.55
CA GLN A 202 -0.77 8.33 25.98
C GLN A 202 -1.46 9.68 25.71
N LYS A 203 -2.41 9.68 24.77
CA LYS A 203 -3.33 10.80 24.60
C LYS A 203 -4.12 10.90 25.90
N LYS A 204 -3.75 11.85 26.76
CA LYS A 204 -4.62 12.25 27.87
C LYS A 204 -5.95 12.63 27.22
N ASN A 205 -6.99 11.85 27.46
CA ASN A 205 -8.36 12.18 27.09
C ASN A 205 -8.78 13.43 27.87
N SER A 206 -8.29 14.60 27.47
CA SER A 206 -8.86 15.87 27.87
C SER A 206 -10.16 16.02 27.11
N LYS A 207 -11.21 15.34 27.58
CA LYS A 207 -12.56 15.88 27.40
C LYS A 207 -12.52 17.25 28.06
N ALA A 208 -12.19 18.28 27.28
CA ALA A 208 -12.26 19.65 27.72
C ALA A 208 -13.72 19.86 28.14
N LYS A 209 -13.98 19.87 29.45
CA LYS A 209 -15.28 20.26 29.99
C LYS A 209 -15.60 21.59 29.32
N LYS A 210 -16.66 21.66 28.51
CA LYS A 210 -17.14 22.93 27.93
C LYS A 210 -17.24 23.91 29.09
N LYS A 211 -16.36 24.92 29.13
CA LYS A 211 -16.42 25.94 30.18
C LYS A 211 -17.78 26.61 30.01
N VAL A 212 -18.66 26.43 30.99
CA VAL A 212 -19.94 27.13 31.03
C VAL A 212 -19.59 28.61 31.10
N ILE A 213 -19.89 29.35 30.03
CA ILE A 213 -19.65 30.79 29.97
C ILE A 213 -20.55 31.42 31.03
N ALA A 214 -19.98 32.20 31.94
CA ALA A 214 -20.76 32.87 32.96
C ALA A 214 -21.79 33.81 32.30
N VAL A 215 -23.02 33.82 32.80
CA VAL A 215 -24.12 34.62 32.22
C VAL A 215 -23.72 36.08 32.06
N LYS A 216 -22.98 36.65 33.02
CA LYS A 216 -22.43 38.02 32.96
C LYS A 216 -21.50 38.25 31.77
N SER A 217 -20.64 37.28 31.44
CA SER A 217 -19.75 37.39 30.26
C SER A 217 -20.49 37.24 28.94
N ALA A 218 -21.57 36.43 28.90
CA ALA A 218 -22.41 36.32 27.72
C ALA A 218 -23.21 37.60 27.47
N ILE A 219 -23.75 38.23 28.53
CA ILE A 219 -24.43 39.53 28.46
C ILE A 219 -23.47 40.61 27.94
N LYS A 220 -22.26 40.71 28.51
CA LYS A 220 -21.25 41.69 28.07
C LYS A 220 -20.87 41.50 26.60
N ALA A 221 -20.69 40.25 26.14
CA ALA A 221 -20.40 39.97 24.74
C ALA A 221 -21.55 40.40 23.82
N ALA A 222 -22.79 40.16 24.22
CA ALA A 222 -23.96 40.55 23.45
C ALA A 222 -24.18 42.07 23.41
N GLU A 223 -23.89 42.80 24.50
CA GLU A 223 -23.87 44.27 24.53
C GLU A 223 -22.82 44.83 23.56
N THR A 224 -21.59 44.29 23.57
CA THR A 224 -20.54 44.74 22.63
C THR A 224 -20.87 44.44 21.18
N TRP A 225 -21.56 43.33 20.91
CA TRP A 225 -22.06 43.01 19.58
C TRP A 225 -23.19 43.95 19.16
N SER A 226 -24.09 44.30 20.08
CA SER A 226 -25.17 45.25 19.82
C SER A 226 -24.65 46.65 19.51
N THR A 227 -23.63 47.14 20.24
CA THR A 227 -23.00 48.44 19.95
C THR A 227 -22.30 48.40 18.60
N PHE A 228 -21.53 47.35 18.32
CA PHE A 228 -20.87 47.15 17.02
C PHE A 228 -21.86 47.20 15.85
N LEU A 229 -23.01 46.52 15.97
CA LEU A 229 -24.03 46.52 14.92
C LEU A 229 -24.79 47.84 14.78
N THR A 230 -24.80 48.66 15.83
CA THR A 230 -25.39 50.02 15.78
C THR A 230 -24.46 50.99 15.08
N ASP A 231 -23.14 50.80 15.25
CA ASP A 231 -22.10 51.60 14.61
C ASP A 231 -21.83 51.19 13.14
N CYS A 232 -22.16 49.95 12.77
CA CYS A 232 -22.15 49.54 11.36
C CYS A 232 -23.28 50.24 10.58
N THR A 233 -22.92 51.13 9.66
CA THR A 233 -23.86 51.69 8.68
C THR A 233 -24.36 50.58 7.76
N LEU A 234 -25.56 50.07 8.03
CA LEU A 234 -26.26 48.97 7.33
C LEU A 234 -26.54 49.21 5.83
N THR A 235 -26.00 50.29 5.26
CA THR A 235 -26.19 50.71 3.86
C THR A 235 -25.50 49.79 2.85
N GLU A 236 -24.41 49.11 3.23
CA GLU A 236 -23.59 48.29 2.32
C GLU A 236 -24.01 46.81 2.21
N LEU A 237 -24.89 46.30 3.08
CA LEU A 237 -25.33 44.90 3.01
C LEU A 237 -26.43 44.66 1.96
N PRO A 238 -26.52 43.48 1.34
CA PRO A 238 -27.69 43.07 0.54
C PRO A 238 -28.99 43.12 1.37
N LYS A 239 -30.13 43.47 0.75
CA LYS A 239 -31.41 43.69 1.45
C LYS A 239 -31.88 42.48 2.26
N ASP A 240 -31.60 41.27 1.80
CA ASP A 240 -32.01 40.03 2.48
C ASP A 240 -31.18 39.80 3.76
N GLN A 241 -29.87 40.03 3.68
CA GLN A 241 -28.96 39.94 4.83
C GLN A 241 -29.25 41.03 5.88
N ARG A 242 -29.72 42.22 5.47
CA ARG A 242 -30.15 43.28 6.40
C ARG A 242 -31.36 42.84 7.24
N LYS A 243 -32.35 42.18 6.63
CA LYS A 243 -33.56 41.74 7.34
C LYS A 243 -33.24 40.66 8.38
N ASP A 244 -32.39 39.72 8.01
CA ASP A 244 -31.95 38.65 8.91
C ASP A 244 -31.15 39.22 10.08
N LEU A 245 -30.25 40.17 9.82
CA LEU A 245 -29.46 40.84 10.84
C LEU A 245 -30.32 41.68 11.80
N VAL A 246 -31.30 42.43 11.29
CA VAL A 246 -32.26 43.20 12.11
C VAL A 246 -33.15 42.28 12.95
N THR A 247 -33.54 41.14 12.41
CA THR A 247 -34.34 40.14 13.16
C THR A 247 -33.50 39.49 14.25
N ALA A 248 -32.25 39.14 13.94
CA ALA A 248 -31.30 38.59 14.90
C ALA A 248 -30.98 39.57 16.03
N THR A 249 -30.76 40.86 15.74
CA THR A 249 -30.52 41.88 16.77
C THR A 249 -31.74 42.11 17.65
N LYS A 250 -32.95 42.18 17.08
CA LYS A 250 -34.20 42.30 17.84
C LYS A 250 -34.40 41.11 18.79
N ASN A 251 -34.10 39.90 18.34
CA ASN A 251 -34.17 38.70 19.17
C ASN A 251 -33.13 38.71 20.28
N ALA A 252 -31.88 39.11 19.98
CA ALA A 252 -30.82 39.22 20.97
C ALA A 252 -31.16 40.26 22.06
N VAL A 253 -31.66 41.44 21.69
CA VAL A 253 -32.09 42.48 22.63
C VAL A 253 -33.27 42.01 23.49
N SER A 254 -34.24 41.29 22.91
CA SER A 254 -35.36 40.69 23.65
C SER A 254 -34.90 39.67 24.70
N VAL A 255 -33.92 38.83 24.35
CA VAL A 255 -33.33 37.85 25.26
C VAL A 255 -32.53 38.55 26.37
N LEU A 256 -31.76 39.59 26.05
CA LEU A 256 -31.04 40.39 27.04
C LEU A 256 -31.98 41.08 28.02
N LYS A 257 -33.10 41.63 27.54
CA LYS A 257 -34.11 42.26 28.40
C LYS A 257 -34.77 41.27 29.36
N LYS A 258 -34.91 40.00 28.96
CA LYS A 258 -35.43 38.92 29.83
C LYS A 258 -34.40 38.43 30.85
N LEU A 259 -33.11 38.62 30.59
CA LEU A 259 -31.99 38.19 31.44
C LEU A 259 -31.47 39.30 32.37
N ALA A 260 -31.85 40.56 32.13
CA ALA A 260 -31.57 41.65 33.04
C ALA A 260 -32.37 41.45 34.34
N PRO A 261 -31.75 41.55 35.53
CA PRO A 261 -32.48 41.46 36.79
C PRO A 261 -33.50 42.61 36.87
N ALA A 262 -34.73 42.31 37.27
CA ALA A 262 -35.71 43.33 37.62
C ALA A 262 -35.09 44.22 38.72
N ALA A 263 -34.95 45.50 38.41
CA ALA A 263 -34.46 46.51 39.36
C ALA A 263 -35.36 46.56 40.60
#